data_AF-A0A3N4IEE5-F1
#
_entry.id   AF-A0A3N4IEE5-F1
#
_cell.length_a   1.000
_cell.length_b   1.000
_cell.length_c   1.000
_cell.angle_alpha   90.00
_cell.angle_beta   90.00
_cell.angle_gamma   90.00
#
_symmetry.space_group_name_H-M   'P 1'
#
loop_
_entity.id
_entity.type
_entity.pdbx_description
1 polymer ?
#
loop_
_entity_poly.entity_id
_entity_poly.type
_entity_poly.pdbx_seq_one_letter_code
_entity_poly.pdbx_strand_id
1 'polypeptide(L)'
;MESINNIFHRRDNSVVTIDDQPTTAHPTTPQYVYDLLVDNPIMLGWLLLLTALCLVLYLTRNRLLSAMNRIAHSILPGHLYERLPNTFQGDIEAGLSSSNFDLTGNMFDGDSRAGLDDESKAEVLRIMKRERCTFDEARRKHVVDKLAKNGIGPDGRPLDPRAVFFS
;
A
#
# COMPACT_ATOMS: atom_id res chain seq x y z
N MET A 1 -60.48 -34.81 -76.91
CA MET A 1 -59.13 -35.39 -76.95
C MET A 1 -58.30 -34.48 -77.83
N GLU A 2 -57.15 -34.05 -77.32
CA GLU A 2 -56.15 -33.16 -77.96
C GLU A 2 -56.63 -31.72 -78.22
N SER A 3 -55.90 -30.66 -77.90
CA SER A 3 -54.49 -30.51 -77.59
C SER A 3 -54.32 -29.34 -76.63
N ILE A 4 -53.90 -29.65 -75.40
CA ILE A 4 -53.22 -28.73 -74.50
C ILE A 4 -51.80 -28.64 -75.06
N ASN A 5 -51.44 -27.51 -75.68
CA ASN A 5 -50.06 -27.02 -75.81
C ASN A 5 -50.04 -25.75 -76.67
N ASN A 6 -49.98 -24.59 -76.04
CA ASN A 6 -49.01 -23.55 -76.43
C ASN A 6 -48.90 -22.52 -75.31
N ILE A 7 -47.81 -22.60 -74.55
CA ILE A 7 -46.66 -21.70 -74.69
C ILE A 7 -46.97 -20.33 -74.07
N PHE A 8 -46.84 -20.30 -72.74
CA PHE A 8 -45.85 -19.47 -72.03
C PHE A 8 -45.23 -18.31 -72.83
N HIS A 9 -45.66 -17.07 -72.57
CA HIS A 9 -44.76 -15.90 -72.44
C HIS A 9 -45.55 -14.61 -72.19
N ARG A 10 -45.78 -14.28 -70.91
CA ARG A 10 -45.64 -12.89 -70.43
C ARG A 10 -45.62 -12.89 -68.90
N ARG A 11 -44.46 -13.23 -68.32
CA ARG A 11 -44.12 -12.77 -66.97
C ARG A 11 -43.47 -11.41 -67.15
N ASP A 12 -44.12 -10.38 -66.62
CA ASP A 12 -43.57 -9.05 -66.54
C ASP A 12 -42.31 -9.10 -65.66
N ASN A 13 -41.14 -9.08 -66.30
CA ASN A 13 -39.86 -8.84 -65.65
C ASN A 13 -39.74 -7.34 -65.37
N SER A 14 -40.43 -6.86 -64.33
CA SER A 14 -39.96 -5.68 -63.61
C SER A 14 -38.82 -6.13 -62.71
N VAL A 15 -37.60 -6.11 -63.28
CA VAL A 15 -36.38 -6.20 -62.49
C VAL A 15 -36.40 -5.01 -61.52
N VAL A 16 -36.68 -5.29 -60.24
CA VAL A 16 -36.36 -4.36 -59.17
C VAL A 16 -34.83 -4.30 -59.16
N THR A 17 -34.28 -3.25 -59.75
CA THR A 17 -32.87 -2.89 -59.59
C THR A 17 -32.69 -2.59 -58.11
N ILE A 18 -32.23 -3.57 -57.35
CA ILE A 18 -31.63 -3.29 -56.04
C ILE A 18 -30.36 -2.54 -56.39
N ASP A 19 -30.36 -1.23 -56.15
CA ASP A 19 -29.11 -0.46 -56.14
C ASP A 19 -28.17 -1.18 -55.17
N ASP A 20 -27.12 -1.79 -55.72
CA ASP A 20 -25.98 -2.25 -54.94
C ASP A 20 -25.44 -1.04 -54.19
N GLN A 21 -25.87 -0.87 -52.93
CA GLN A 21 -25.20 0.04 -52.02
C GLN A 21 -23.73 -0.37 -52.01
N PRO A 22 -22.78 0.54 -52.30
CA PRO A 22 -21.38 0.20 -52.30
C PRO A 22 -21.07 -0.39 -50.94
N THR A 23 -20.66 -1.67 -50.94
CA THR A 23 -20.22 -2.35 -49.74
C THR A 23 -19.07 -1.54 -49.19
N THR A 24 -19.36 -0.72 -48.18
CA THR A 24 -18.34 0.05 -47.47
C THR A 24 -17.46 -0.99 -46.79
N ALA A 25 -16.32 -1.26 -47.42
CA ALA A 25 -15.29 -2.09 -46.82
C ALA A 25 -15.00 -1.49 -45.43
N HIS A 26 -15.44 -2.17 -44.37
CA HIS A 26 -15.07 -1.81 -43.01
C HIS A 26 -13.54 -1.82 -42.96
N PRO A 27 -12.88 -0.67 -42.81
CA PRO A 27 -11.44 -0.68 -42.72
C PRO A 27 -11.09 -1.39 -41.42
N THR A 28 -10.12 -2.30 -41.55
CA THR A 28 -9.61 -3.09 -40.44
C THR A 28 -9.24 -2.16 -39.29
N THR A 29 -9.59 -2.60 -38.08
CA THR A 29 -9.52 -1.87 -36.80
C THR A 29 -8.19 -1.18 -36.42
N PRO A 30 -6.98 -1.46 -36.96
CA PRO A 30 -5.80 -0.68 -36.58
C PRO A 30 -5.80 0.77 -37.08
N GLN A 31 -6.35 1.07 -38.26
CA GLN A 31 -6.20 2.41 -38.88
C GLN A 31 -6.84 3.52 -38.02
N TYR A 32 -8.04 3.28 -37.51
CA TYR A 32 -8.77 4.25 -36.69
C TYR A 32 -8.06 4.67 -35.42
N VAL A 33 -7.22 3.81 -34.83
CA VAL A 33 -6.48 4.15 -33.62
C VAL A 33 -5.35 5.14 -33.93
N TYR A 34 -4.69 4.99 -35.08
CA TYR A 34 -3.66 5.91 -35.54
C TYR A 34 -4.27 7.24 -35.97
N ASP A 35 -5.37 7.21 -36.73
CA ASP A 35 -6.04 8.43 -37.19
C ASP A 35 -6.63 9.21 -35.99
N LEU A 36 -7.31 8.53 -35.05
CA LEU A 36 -7.79 9.17 -33.82
C LEU A 36 -6.66 9.74 -32.95
N LEU A 37 -5.49 9.10 -32.94
CA LEU A 37 -4.34 9.58 -32.19
C LEU A 37 -3.67 10.79 -32.88
N VAL A 38 -3.48 10.76 -34.20
CA VAL A 38 -2.78 11.80 -34.96
C VAL A 38 -3.66 13.03 -35.19
N ASP A 39 -4.95 12.84 -35.42
CA ASP A 39 -5.89 13.93 -35.72
C ASP A 39 -6.28 14.73 -34.47
N ASN A 40 -6.02 14.20 -33.26
CA ASN A 40 -6.34 14.86 -31.99
C ASN A 40 -5.08 15.35 -31.26
N PRO A 41 -4.68 16.62 -31.42
CA PRO A 41 -3.49 17.17 -30.77
C PRO A 41 -3.59 17.14 -29.24
N ILE A 42 -4.81 17.15 -28.69
CA ILE A 42 -5.08 17.05 -27.26
C ILE A 42 -4.66 15.67 -26.72
N MET A 43 -4.98 14.59 -27.44
CA MET A 43 -4.64 13.22 -27.01
C MET A 43 -3.13 12.97 -27.08
N LEU A 44 -2.47 13.47 -28.12
CA LEU A 44 -1.00 13.47 -28.21
C LEU A 44 -0.36 14.26 -27.06
N GLY A 45 -0.93 15.41 -26.70
CA GLY A 45 -0.48 16.22 -25.58
C GLY A 45 -0.51 15.45 -24.26
N TRP A 46 -1.61 14.74 -23.96
CA TRP A 46 -1.71 13.90 -22.76
C TRP A 46 -0.73 12.73 -22.77
N LEU A 47 -0.55 12.05 -23.91
CA LEU A 47 0.39 10.94 -24.04
C LEU A 47 1.85 11.40 -23.82
N LEU A 48 2.22 12.55 -24.39
CA LEU A 48 3.54 13.15 -24.19
C LEU A 48 3.74 13.63 -22.75
N LEU A 49 2.70 14.19 -22.12
CA LEU A 49 2.75 14.59 -20.71
C LEU A 49 2.96 13.37 -19.82
N LEU A 50 2.19 12.29 -20.01
CA LEU A 50 2.29 11.08 -19.19
C LEU A 50 3.64 10.37 -19.35
N THR A 51 4.16 10.31 -20.59
CA THR A 51 5.50 9.74 -20.85
C THR A 51 6.60 10.61 -20.26
N ALA A 52 6.53 11.93 -20.40
CA ALA A 52 7.47 12.86 -19.75
C ALA A 52 7.39 12.77 -18.22
N LEU A 53 6.19 12.67 -17.64
CA LEU A 53 5.98 12.47 -16.20
C LEU A 53 6.62 11.16 -15.73
N CYS A 54 6.40 10.05 -16.43
CA CYS A 54 7.02 8.76 -16.11
C CYS A 54 8.55 8.86 -16.18
N LEU A 55 9.09 9.53 -17.20
CA LEU A 55 10.53 9.70 -17.38
C LEU A 55 11.13 10.56 -16.25
N VAL A 56 10.47 11.66 -15.90
CA VAL A 56 10.88 12.53 -14.78
C VAL A 56 10.84 11.74 -13.47
N LEU A 57 9.79 10.97 -13.20
CA LEU A 57 9.69 10.13 -11.99
C LEU A 57 10.76 9.03 -11.98
N TYR A 58 11.08 8.44 -13.13
CA TYR A 58 12.15 7.44 -13.25
C TYR A 58 13.54 8.05 -12.95
N LEU A 59 13.83 9.23 -13.50
CA LEU A 59 15.11 9.92 -13.28
C LEU A 59 15.22 10.51 -11.87
N THR A 60 14.12 11.02 -11.32
CA THR A 60 14.08 11.58 -9.97
C THR A 60 13.84 10.53 -8.90
N ARG A 61 13.64 9.26 -9.27
CA ARG A 61 13.35 8.12 -8.37
C ARG A 61 14.21 8.12 -7.12
N ASN A 62 15.53 8.27 -7.24
CA ASN A 62 16.43 8.19 -6.08
C ASN A 62 16.32 9.43 -5.15
N ARG A 63 15.98 10.60 -5.71
CA ARG A 63 15.70 11.81 -4.91
C ARG A 63 14.31 11.76 -4.28
N LEU A 64 13.34 11.21 -5.01
CA LEU A 64 11.98 11.04 -4.53
C LEU A 64 11.91 10.00 -3.41
N LEU A 65 12.60 8.85 -3.52
CA LEU A 65 12.66 7.85 -2.46
C LEU A 65 13.26 8.41 -1.15
N SER A 66 14.32 9.21 -1.25
CA SER A 66 14.94 9.82 -0.07
C SER A 66 14.10 10.96 0.53
N ALA A 67 13.39 11.73 -0.28
CA ALA A 67 12.44 12.75 0.20
C ALA A 67 11.16 12.13 0.77
N MET A 68 10.64 11.08 0.14
CA MET A 68 9.49 10.31 0.61
C MET A 68 9.81 9.63 1.93
N ASN A 69 11.00 9.09 2.16
CA ASN A 69 11.33 8.50 3.48
C ASN A 69 11.26 9.55 4.61
N ARG A 70 11.63 10.81 4.31
CA ARG A 70 11.54 11.94 5.27
C ARG A 70 10.10 12.40 5.53
N ILE A 71 9.25 12.42 4.50
CA ILE A 71 7.84 12.87 4.59
C ILE A 71 6.92 11.73 5.05
N ALA A 72 7.18 10.49 4.64
CA ALA A 72 6.46 9.31 5.07
C ALA A 72 6.61 9.13 6.59
N HIS A 73 7.78 9.39 7.17
CA HIS A 73 7.95 9.39 8.63
C HIS A 73 7.11 10.43 9.37
N SER A 74 6.68 11.53 8.72
CA SER A 74 5.88 12.57 9.37
C SER A 74 4.37 12.46 9.14
N ILE A 75 3.93 11.82 8.05
CA ILE A 75 2.50 11.80 7.64
C ILE A 75 1.88 10.40 7.76
N LEU A 76 2.66 9.34 7.58
CA LEU A 76 2.19 7.97 7.71
C LEU A 76 2.87 7.35 8.94
N PRO A 77 2.14 6.87 9.96
CA PRO A 77 2.71 5.95 10.93
C PRO A 77 3.06 4.64 10.19
N GLY A 78 4.17 4.66 9.47
CA GLY A 78 4.73 3.58 8.68
C GLY A 78 5.43 2.56 9.58
N HIS A 79 4.69 2.03 10.57
CA HIS A 79 5.08 0.85 11.34
C HIS A 79 4.19 -0.34 10.97
N LEU A 80 3.82 -0.47 9.69
CA LEU A 80 3.21 -1.71 9.23
C LEU A 80 4.29 -2.80 9.27
N TYR A 81 4.44 -3.39 10.47
CA TYR A 81 5.12 -4.64 10.74
C TYR A 81 6.56 -4.72 10.21
N GLU A 82 7.47 -3.95 10.82
CA GLU A 82 8.79 -4.55 11.04
C GLU A 82 8.51 -5.70 12.02
N ARG A 83 8.50 -6.94 11.53
CA ARG A 83 8.17 -8.10 12.36
C ARG A 83 9.14 -8.07 13.52
N LEU A 84 8.62 -7.79 14.71
CA LEU A 84 9.46 -7.80 15.90
C LEU A 84 10.08 -9.19 16.01
N PRO A 85 11.36 -9.25 16.38
CA PRO A 85 11.98 -10.53 16.65
C PRO A 85 11.24 -11.20 17.80
N ASN A 86 10.76 -12.42 17.56
CA ASN A 86 10.10 -13.24 18.57
C ASN A 86 11.11 -14.11 19.33
N THR A 87 12.40 -13.82 19.20
CA THR A 87 13.50 -14.58 19.81
C THR A 87 14.37 -13.64 20.64
N PHE A 88 14.91 -14.16 21.75
CA PHE A 88 15.84 -13.42 22.60
C PHE A 88 17.03 -12.85 21.82
N GLN A 89 17.56 -13.61 20.86
CA GLN A 89 18.64 -13.17 19.97
C GLN A 89 18.26 -11.89 19.21
N GLY A 90 17.08 -11.88 18.59
CA GLY A 90 16.67 -10.70 17.82
C GLY A 90 16.31 -9.50 18.71
N ASP A 91 15.82 -9.74 19.94
CA ASP A 91 15.62 -8.67 20.92
C ASP A 91 16.95 -8.00 21.31
N ILE A 92 18.02 -8.79 21.48
CA ILE A 92 19.37 -8.28 21.72
C ILE A 92 19.86 -7.46 20.51
N GLU A 93 19.69 -7.98 19.30
CA GLU A 93 20.06 -7.28 18.05
C GLU A 93 19.28 -5.97 17.86
N ALA A 94 18.02 -5.93 18.31
CA ALA A 94 17.18 -4.74 18.31
C ALA A 94 17.55 -3.72 19.41
N GLY A 95 18.50 -4.04 20.28
CA GLY A 95 18.93 -3.19 21.38
C GLY A 95 17.98 -3.18 22.57
N LEU A 96 17.16 -4.22 22.74
CA LEU A 96 16.23 -4.40 23.87
C LEU A 96 16.87 -5.09 25.08
N SER A 97 18.19 -4.95 25.24
CA SER A 97 18.98 -5.51 26.33
C SER A 97 19.86 -4.42 26.94
N SER A 98 20.00 -4.43 28.27
CA SER A 98 20.84 -3.50 29.04
C SER A 98 21.53 -4.21 30.21
N SER A 99 22.40 -3.50 30.94
CA SER A 99 23.05 -4.05 32.14
C SER A 99 22.05 -4.47 33.22
N ASN A 100 20.91 -3.79 33.31
CA ASN A 100 19.88 -4.05 34.30
C ASN A 100 18.80 -5.01 33.78
N PHE A 101 18.87 -5.36 32.50
CA PHE A 101 17.93 -6.21 31.81
C PHE A 101 18.66 -7.01 30.73
N ASP A 102 19.34 -8.07 31.16
CA ASP A 102 20.18 -8.90 30.30
C ASP A 102 19.37 -10.11 29.77
N LEU A 103 19.34 -10.25 28.44
CA LEU A 103 18.65 -11.35 27.74
C LEU A 103 19.60 -12.47 27.31
N THR A 104 20.92 -12.31 27.50
CA THR A 104 21.91 -13.28 27.03
C THR A 104 21.79 -14.62 27.75
N GLY A 105 21.55 -14.63 29.06
CA GLY A 105 21.33 -15.86 29.83
C GLY A 105 20.17 -16.70 29.30
N ASN A 106 19.01 -16.06 29.07
CA ASN A 106 17.82 -16.72 28.53
C ASN A 106 18.04 -17.32 27.14
N MET A 107 18.84 -16.64 26.32
CA MET A 107 19.25 -17.14 25.00
C MET A 107 20.13 -18.40 25.13
N PHE A 108 21.11 -18.41 26.04
CA PHE A 108 22.00 -19.55 26.25
C PHE A 108 21.29 -20.76 26.87
N ASP A 109 20.34 -20.51 27.77
CA ASP A 109 19.56 -21.56 28.44
C ASP A 109 18.45 -22.14 27.55
N GLY A 110 18.27 -21.60 26.33
CA GLY A 110 17.26 -22.07 25.38
C GLY A 110 15.83 -21.88 25.89
N ASP A 111 15.57 -20.80 26.64
CA ASP A 111 14.24 -20.50 27.17
C ASP A 111 13.23 -20.35 26.03
N SER A 112 12.08 -21.04 26.18
CA SER A 112 11.00 -21.06 25.19
C SER A 112 9.98 -19.93 25.39
N ARG A 113 10.11 -19.15 26.46
CA ARG A 113 9.25 -18.01 26.73
C ARG A 113 9.50 -16.91 25.70
N ALA A 114 8.43 -16.26 25.24
CA ALA A 114 8.50 -15.21 24.22
C ALA A 114 9.22 -13.91 24.67
N GLY A 115 9.67 -13.83 25.92
CA GLY A 115 10.35 -12.66 26.46
C GLY A 115 9.40 -11.47 26.66
N LEU A 116 9.78 -10.30 26.16
CA LEU A 116 8.97 -9.08 26.22
C LEU A 116 7.71 -9.21 25.34
N ASP A 117 6.65 -8.49 25.72
CA ASP A 117 5.42 -8.37 24.94
C ASP A 117 5.63 -7.53 23.66
N ASP A 118 5.09 -7.99 22.53
CA ASP A 118 5.33 -7.38 21.20
C ASP A 118 4.83 -5.93 21.11
N GLU A 119 3.67 -5.63 21.71
CA GLU A 119 3.12 -4.26 21.75
C GLU A 119 4.06 -3.33 22.55
N SER A 120 4.50 -3.82 23.71
CA SER A 120 5.40 -3.09 24.60
C SER A 120 6.77 -2.85 23.96
N LYS A 121 7.34 -3.85 23.25
CA LYS A 121 8.59 -3.73 22.51
C LYS A 121 8.50 -2.66 21.40
N ALA A 122 7.43 -2.69 20.62
CA ALA A 122 7.24 -1.74 19.52
C ALA A 122 7.18 -0.30 20.03
N GLU A 123 6.47 -0.08 21.14
CA GLU A 123 6.36 1.22 21.76
C GLU A 123 7.68 1.70 22.39
N VAL A 124 8.45 0.81 23.03
CA VAL A 124 9.78 1.13 23.57
C VAL A 124 10.74 1.53 22.44
N LEU A 125 10.78 0.76 21.34
CA LEU A 125 11.59 1.11 20.15
C LEU A 125 11.18 2.46 19.56
N ARG A 126 9.88 2.76 19.57
CA ARG A 126 9.35 4.05 19.12
C ARG A 126 9.85 5.20 20.00
N ILE A 127 9.84 5.04 21.31
CA ILE A 127 10.36 6.03 22.26
C ILE A 127 11.87 6.21 22.07
N MET A 128 12.63 5.12 21.92
CA MET A 128 14.07 5.17 21.66
C MET A 128 14.38 5.96 20.38
N LYS A 129 13.67 5.69 19.27
CA LYS A 129 13.85 6.39 17.99
C LYS A 129 13.46 7.88 18.09
N ARG A 130 12.35 8.19 18.77
CA ARG A 130 11.82 9.56 18.90
C ARG A 130 12.70 10.44 19.79
N GLU A 131 13.14 9.91 20.93
CA GLU A 131 13.77 10.69 22.00
C GLU A 131 15.28 10.47 22.08
N ARG A 132 15.83 9.57 21.25
CA ARG A 132 17.26 9.21 21.21
C ARG A 132 17.82 8.84 22.59
N CYS A 133 17.05 8.07 23.34
CA CYS A 133 17.39 7.61 24.68
C CYS A 133 17.78 6.12 24.70
N THR A 134 18.34 5.67 25.81
CA THR A 134 18.70 4.26 26.02
C THR A 134 17.45 3.40 26.25
N PHE A 135 17.61 2.08 26.11
CA PHE A 135 16.54 1.11 26.34
C PHE A 135 15.89 1.26 27.73
N ASP A 136 16.69 1.41 28.78
CA ASP A 136 16.17 1.54 30.15
C ASP A 136 15.35 2.81 30.35
N GLU A 137 15.78 3.92 29.74
CA GLU A 137 15.03 5.17 29.80
C GLU A 137 13.73 5.09 29.03
N ALA A 138 13.76 4.50 27.83
CA ALA A 138 12.57 4.28 27.02
C ALA A 138 11.57 3.35 27.72
N ARG A 139 12.05 2.26 28.32
CA ARG A 139 11.26 1.32 29.11
C ARG A 139 10.62 2.01 30.32
N ARG A 140 11.37 2.84 31.05
CA ARG A 140 10.83 3.62 32.18
C ARG A 140 9.70 4.54 31.73
N LYS A 141 9.89 5.29 30.65
CA LYS A 141 8.88 6.19 30.09
C LYS A 141 7.63 5.44 29.65
N HIS A 142 7.79 4.33 28.92
CA HIS A 142 6.69 3.48 28.51
C HIS A 142 5.84 3.02 29.70
N VAL A 143 6.48 2.53 30.76
CA VAL A 143 5.78 2.06 31.97
C VAL A 143 5.06 3.21 32.68
N VAL A 144 5.72 4.36 32.85
CA VAL A 144 5.10 5.54 33.47
C VAL A 144 3.89 6.02 32.67
N ASP A 145 4.00 6.10 31.34
CA ASP A 145 2.89 6.48 30.47
C ASP A 145 1.74 5.46 30.55
N LYS A 146 2.05 4.16 30.61
CA LYS A 146 1.06 3.10 30.76
C LYS A 146 0.35 3.18 32.11
N LEU A 147 1.07 3.49 33.19
CA LEU A 147 0.51 3.71 34.52
C LEU A 147 -0.40 4.95 34.54
N ALA A 148 0.05 6.06 33.98
CA ALA A 148 -0.71 7.30 33.88
C ALA A 148 -2.04 7.10 33.13
N LYS A 149 -2.01 6.38 32.00
CA LYS A 149 -3.22 6.01 31.24
C LYS A 149 -4.23 5.18 32.05
N ASN A 150 -3.75 4.41 33.02
CA ASN A 150 -4.57 3.60 33.92
C ASN A 150 -4.91 4.33 35.23
N GLY A 151 -4.73 5.65 35.30
CA GLY A 151 -5.07 6.44 36.47
C GLY A 151 -4.12 6.22 37.65
N ILE A 152 -2.87 5.85 37.40
CA ILE A 152 -1.82 5.72 38.42
C ILE A 152 -0.81 6.85 38.21
N GLY A 153 -0.55 7.61 39.27
CA GLY A 153 0.42 8.71 39.27
C GLY A 153 1.86 8.22 39.15
N PRO A 154 2.81 9.13 38.87
CA PRO A 154 4.24 8.80 38.78
C PRO A 154 4.80 8.22 40.08
N ASP A 155 4.15 8.51 41.21
CA ASP A 155 4.50 8.01 42.55
C ASP A 155 3.98 6.57 42.80
N GLY A 156 3.36 5.93 41.80
CA GLY A 156 2.77 4.60 41.90
C GLY A 156 1.41 4.57 42.62
N ARG A 157 0.88 5.73 43.01
CA ARG A 157 -0.41 5.85 43.72
C ARG A 157 -1.57 6.01 42.74
N PRO A 158 -2.74 5.40 42.99
CA PRO A 158 -3.94 5.70 42.23
C PRO A 158 -4.27 7.20 42.29
N LEU A 159 -4.71 7.77 41.18
CA LEU A 159 -5.21 9.14 41.05
C LEU A 159 -6.70 9.25 41.45
N ASP A 160 -7.31 8.15 41.90
CA ASP A 160 -8.69 8.13 42.38
C ASP A 160 -8.82 8.98 43.66
N PRO A 161 -9.68 10.01 43.68
CA PRO A 161 -9.95 10.82 44.88
C PRO A 161 -10.45 10.02 46.09
N ARG A 162 -10.98 8.81 45.87
CA ARG A 162 -11.47 7.92 46.92
C ARG A 162 -10.43 6.91 47.41
N ALA A 163 -9.22 6.92 46.85
CA ALA A 163 -8.16 6.04 47.30
C ALA A 163 -7.75 6.38 48.74
N VAL A 164 -7.82 5.38 49.62
CA VAL A 164 -7.35 5.47 51.00
C VAL A 164 -5.99 4.81 51.09
N PHE A 165 -5.02 5.53 51.66
CA PHE A 165 -3.67 5.03 51.90
C PHE A 165 -3.45 4.82 53.40
N PHE A 166 -2.82 3.71 53.76
CA PHE A 166 -2.42 3.40 55.13
C PHE A 166 -0.90 3.53 55.21
N SER A 167 -0.41 4.32 56.16
CA SER A 167 1.03 4.56 56.41
C SER A 167 1.40 4.18 57.83
#